data_AF-A0A1V5RYT3-F1
#
_entry.id   AF-A0A1V5RYT3-F1
#
_cell.length_a   1.000
_cell.length_b   1.000
_cell.length_c   1.000
_cell.angle_alpha   90.00
_cell.angle_beta   90.00
_cell.angle_gamma   90.00
#
_symmetry.space_group_name_H-M   'P 1'
#
loop_
_entity.id
_entity.type
_entity.pdbx_description
1 polymer ?
#
loop_
_entity_poly.entity_id
_entity_poly.type
_entity_poly.pdbx_seq_one_letter_code
_entity_poly.pdbx_strand_id
1 'polypeptide(L)'
;MEEVILDGEVIDNLMIKKDPREAERILKILTGRLARHKGNPIFRKLSERLEELRNKAEQGLINSIEFIKQLCEIAKETLQAEKQTESDEKRKTAKAALTELFFELKTDKTPAIVERIVNDIDEIVRLVRFDGWQNTIPGEREVQKSLRKTLLKYQLHKDEELFNKSYEYIKEYY
;
A
#
# COMPACT_ATOMS: atom_id res chain seq x y z
N MET A 1 -14.92 21.40 -6.88
CA MET A 1 -15.67 20.19 -6.49
C MET A 1 -14.94 19.64 -5.28
N GLU A 2 -15.60 19.59 -4.12
CA GLU A 2 -15.02 18.93 -2.94
C GLU A 2 -14.96 17.42 -3.23
N GLU A 3 -13.76 16.91 -3.52
CA GLU A 3 -13.50 15.47 -3.49
C GLU A 3 -13.68 15.00 -2.06
N VAL A 4 -14.85 14.47 -1.73
CA VAL A 4 -15.07 13.86 -0.43
C VAL A 4 -14.32 12.55 -0.38
N ILE A 5 -13.25 12.57 0.40
CA ILE A 5 -12.40 11.44 0.70
C ILE A 5 -13.22 10.53 1.63
N LEU A 6 -13.43 9.28 1.20
CA LEU A 6 -13.88 8.24 2.13
C LEU A 6 -12.69 7.92 3.03
N ASP A 7 -12.80 8.28 4.31
CA ASP A 7 -11.82 8.03 5.36
C ASP A 7 -12.50 7.44 6.62
N GLY A 8 -11.70 7.12 7.63
CA GLY A 8 -12.21 6.54 8.88
C GLY A 8 -13.20 7.45 9.60
N GLU A 9 -13.02 8.76 9.52
CA GLU A 9 -13.85 9.75 10.21
C GLU A 9 -15.25 9.83 9.58
N VAL A 10 -15.35 9.78 8.25
CA VAL A 10 -16.63 9.73 7.54
C VAL A 10 -17.40 8.44 7.86
N ILE A 11 -16.69 7.31 7.96
CA ILE A 11 -17.32 6.02 8.29
C ILE A 11 -17.81 5.99 9.75
N ASP A 12 -17.01 6.51 10.68
CA ASP A 12 -17.38 6.56 12.10
C ASP A 12 -18.52 7.55 12.35
N ASN A 13 -18.53 8.69 11.64
CA ASN A 13 -19.65 9.63 11.66
C ASN A 13 -20.95 8.99 11.18
N LEU A 14 -20.93 8.20 10.10
CA LEU A 14 -22.11 7.47 9.63
C LEU A 14 -22.61 6.46 10.67
N MET A 15 -21.70 5.77 11.38
CA MET A 15 -22.07 4.84 12.46
C MET A 15 -22.76 5.53 13.64
N ILE A 16 -22.37 6.77 13.95
CA ILE A 16 -22.94 7.56 15.04
C ILE A 16 -24.29 8.15 14.63
N LYS A 17 -24.35 8.84 13.48
CA LYS A 17 -25.54 9.60 13.03
C LYS A 17 -26.58 8.71 12.38
N LYS A 18 -26.17 7.60 11.76
CA LYS A 18 -27.01 6.68 10.98
C LYS A 18 -27.85 7.39 9.93
N ASP A 19 -27.29 8.44 9.31
CA ASP A 19 -27.98 9.23 8.29
C ASP A 19 -28.10 8.43 6.97
N PRO A 20 -29.31 8.14 6.47
CA PRO A 20 -29.51 7.44 5.21
C PRO A 20 -28.89 8.16 4.01
N ARG A 21 -28.80 9.49 4.03
CA ARG A 21 -28.22 10.29 2.94
C ARG A 21 -26.71 10.11 2.85
N GLU A 22 -26.04 10.06 4.01
CA GLU A 22 -24.61 9.74 4.09
C GLU A 22 -24.35 8.30 3.65
N ALA A 23 -25.22 7.35 4.03
CA ALA A 23 -25.11 5.95 3.59
C ALA A 23 -25.16 5.81 2.06
N GLU A 24 -26.10 6.49 1.39
CA GLU A 24 -26.20 6.46 -0.07
C GLU A 24 -24.96 7.07 -0.75
N ARG A 25 -24.40 8.12 -0.14
CA ARG A 25 -23.18 8.76 -0.62
C ARG A 25 -21.97 7.83 -0.50
N ILE A 26 -21.79 7.18 0.65
CA ILE A 26 -20.71 6.22 0.88
C ILE A 26 -20.82 5.05 -0.11
N LEU A 27 -22.03 4.55 -0.36
CA LEU A 27 -22.27 3.45 -1.31
C LEU A 27 -21.81 3.81 -2.73
N LYS A 28 -22.09 5.03 -3.22
CA LYS A 28 -21.61 5.51 -4.53
C LYS A 28 -20.08 5.57 -4.59
N ILE A 29 -19.44 6.08 -3.53
CA ILE A 29 -17.97 6.17 -3.46
C ILE A 29 -17.34 4.77 -3.45
N LEU A 30 -17.86 3.87 -2.60
CA LEU A 30 -17.41 2.48 -2.50
C LEU A 30 -17.49 1.75 -3.83
N THR A 31 -18.63 1.89 -4.53
CA THR A 31 -18.83 1.26 -5.85
C THR A 31 -17.77 1.73 -6.85
N GLY A 32 -17.47 3.03 -6.86
CA GLY A 32 -16.43 3.59 -7.72
C GLY A 32 -15.02 3.08 -7.39
N ARG A 33 -14.68 2.97 -6.09
CA ARG A 33 -13.38 2.47 -5.63
C ARG A 33 -13.19 0.99 -5.95
N LEU A 34 -14.16 0.15 -5.58
CA LEU A 34 -14.13 -1.28 -5.86
C LEU A 34 -14.05 -1.58 -7.36
N ALA A 35 -14.69 -0.77 -8.20
CA ALA A 35 -14.60 -0.90 -9.66
C ALA A 35 -13.20 -0.61 -10.23
N ARG A 36 -12.39 0.24 -9.58
CA ARG A 36 -11.00 0.53 -10.00
C ARG A 36 -10.06 -0.66 -9.76
N HIS A 37 -10.39 -1.53 -8.80
CA HIS A 37 -9.55 -2.67 -8.41
C HIS A 37 -10.12 -4.04 -8.82
N LYS A 38 -10.94 -4.09 -9.89
CA LYS A 38 -11.60 -5.33 -10.39
C LYS A 38 -10.66 -6.51 -10.66
N GLY A 39 -9.37 -6.27 -10.90
CA GLY A 39 -8.37 -7.31 -11.10
C GLY A 39 -7.91 -8.02 -9.82
N ASN A 40 -8.21 -7.49 -8.63
CA ASN A 40 -7.77 -8.05 -7.36
C ASN A 40 -8.91 -8.87 -6.71
N PRO A 41 -8.66 -10.16 -6.36
CA PRO A 41 -9.68 -11.05 -5.80
C PRO A 41 -10.27 -10.56 -4.47
N ILE A 42 -9.54 -9.77 -3.68
CA ILE A 42 -10.04 -9.18 -2.43
C ILE A 42 -11.16 -8.17 -2.74
N PHE A 43 -10.90 -7.25 -3.67
CA PHE A 43 -11.87 -6.21 -4.07
C PHE A 43 -13.08 -6.78 -4.80
N ARG A 44 -12.91 -7.89 -5.52
CA ARG A 44 -14.02 -8.63 -6.12
C ARG A 44 -14.98 -9.17 -5.05
N LYS A 45 -14.46 -9.82 -4.01
CA LYS A 45 -15.29 -10.31 -2.88
C LYS A 45 -16.01 -9.17 -2.15
N LEU A 46 -15.33 -8.03 -1.97
CA LEU A 46 -15.94 -6.84 -1.38
C LEU A 46 -17.05 -6.27 -2.27
N SER A 47 -16.88 -6.30 -3.59
CA SER A 47 -17.91 -5.89 -4.56
C SER A 47 -19.14 -6.80 -4.50
N GLU A 48 -18.92 -8.12 -4.45
CA GLU A 48 -19.99 -9.11 -4.34
C GLU A 48 -20.78 -8.93 -3.02
N ARG A 49 -20.08 -8.73 -1.89
CA ARG A 49 -20.72 -8.41 -0.60
C ARG A 49 -21.52 -7.11 -0.64
N LEU A 50 -21.01 -6.07 -1.29
CA LEU A 50 -21.72 -4.79 -1.40
C LEU A 50 -23.01 -4.93 -2.21
N GLU A 51 -22.98 -5.71 -3.30
CA GLU A 51 -24.16 -5.97 -4.12
C GLU A 51 -25.21 -6.81 -3.36
N GLU A 52 -24.78 -7.85 -2.64
CA GLU A 52 -25.67 -8.62 -1.76
C GLU A 52 -26.31 -7.76 -0.67
N LEU A 53 -25.54 -6.86 -0.07
CA LEU A 53 -26.03 -5.94 0.94
C LEU A 53 -27.12 -5.02 0.37
N ARG A 54 -26.90 -4.50 -0.85
CA ARG A 54 -27.88 -3.67 -1.55
C ARG A 54 -29.16 -4.46 -1.86
N ASN A 55 -29.04 -5.67 -2.40
CA ASN A 55 -30.18 -6.52 -2.71
C ASN A 55 -31.01 -6.84 -1.45
N LYS A 56 -30.36 -7.13 -0.32
CA LYS A 56 -31.06 -7.37 0.96
C LYS A 56 -31.80 -6.13 1.45
N ALA A 57 -31.21 -4.94 1.30
CA ALA A 57 -31.86 -3.69 1.67
C ALA A 57 -33.08 -3.39 0.78
N GLU A 58 -32.94 -3.58 -0.54
CA GLU A 58 -34.04 -3.38 -1.50
C GLU A 58 -35.20 -4.35 -1.30
N GLN A 59 -34.90 -5.59 -0.91
CA GLN A 59 -35.91 -6.61 -0.58
C GLN A 59 -36.52 -6.43 0.82
N GLY A 60 -36.05 -5.45 1.61
CA GLY A 60 -36.50 -5.23 2.99
C GLY A 60 -36.10 -6.34 3.97
N LEU A 61 -35.11 -7.17 3.61
CA LEU A 61 -34.61 -8.27 4.44
C LEU A 61 -33.73 -7.81 5.60
N ILE A 62 -33.25 -6.56 5.55
CA ILE A 62 -32.45 -5.93 6.59
C ILE A 62 -32.99 -4.53 6.88
N ASN A 63 -32.88 -4.10 8.14
CA ASN A 63 -33.27 -2.75 8.55
C ASN A 63 -32.14 -1.74 8.25
N SER A 64 -32.48 -0.45 8.27
CA SER A 64 -31.55 0.63 7.95
C SER A 64 -30.31 0.67 8.87
N ILE A 65 -30.45 0.28 10.14
CA ILE A 65 -29.33 0.25 11.09
C ILE A 65 -28.34 -0.86 10.71
N GLU A 66 -28.85 -2.03 10.36
CA GLU A 66 -28.08 -3.19 9.96
C GLU A 66 -27.41 -2.99 8.59
N PHE A 67 -28.11 -2.35 7.67
CA PHE A 67 -27.54 -1.90 6.40
C PHE A 67 -26.35 -0.95 6.62
N ILE A 68 -26.52 0.08 7.46
CA ILE A 68 -25.47 1.05 7.73
C ILE A 68 -24.25 0.39 8.38
N LYS A 69 -24.47 -0.51 9.34
CA LYS A 69 -23.36 -1.26 9.98
C LYS A 69 -22.54 -2.05 8.96
N GLN A 70 -23.22 -2.85 8.14
CA GLN A 70 -22.54 -3.68 7.13
C GLN A 70 -21.88 -2.83 6.05
N LEU A 71 -22.47 -1.68 5.68
CA LEU A 71 -21.87 -0.74 4.74
C LEU A 71 -20.59 -0.13 5.30
N CYS A 72 -20.59 0.28 6.57
CA CYS A 72 -19.41 0.79 7.27
C CYS A 72 -18.31 -0.28 7.39
N GLU A 73 -18.68 -1.54 7.60
CA GLU A 73 -17.73 -2.66 7.65
C GLU A 73 -17.06 -2.88 6.30
N ILE A 74 -17.83 -2.94 5.21
CA ILE A 74 -17.29 -3.04 3.84
C ILE A 74 -16.41 -1.84 3.52
N ALA A 75 -16.78 -0.63 3.96
CA ALA A 75 -15.96 0.57 3.79
C ALA A 75 -14.61 0.44 4.49
N LYS A 76 -14.57 -0.04 5.74
CA LYS A 76 -13.33 -0.25 6.50
C LYS A 76 -12.46 -1.34 5.87
N GLU A 77 -13.05 -2.47 5.49
CA GLU A 77 -12.33 -3.55 4.81
C GLU A 77 -11.75 -3.09 3.46
N THR A 78 -12.48 -2.27 2.72
CA THR A 78 -12.00 -1.69 1.46
C THR A 78 -10.81 -0.79 1.69
N LEU A 79 -10.86 0.14 2.67
CA LEU A 79 -9.72 0.99 3.02
C LEU A 79 -8.50 0.18 3.47
N GLN A 80 -8.72 -0.89 4.24
CA GLN A 80 -7.65 -1.77 4.67
C GLN A 80 -7.02 -2.53 3.49
N ALA A 81 -7.85 -3.04 2.58
CA ALA A 81 -7.40 -3.72 1.36
C ALA A 81 -6.65 -2.76 0.41
N GLU A 82 -7.11 -1.50 0.28
CA GLU A 82 -6.42 -0.43 -0.45
C GLU A 82 -5.05 -0.16 0.16
N LYS A 83 -4.98 0.04 1.48
CA LYS A 83 -3.71 0.29 2.18
C LYS A 83 -2.71 -0.87 2.05
N GLN A 84 -3.19 -2.11 2.11
CA GLN A 84 -2.35 -3.30 1.92
C GLN A 84 -1.89 -3.46 0.47
N THR A 85 -2.79 -3.25 -0.49
CA THR A 85 -2.50 -3.36 -1.93
C THR A 85 -1.54 -2.26 -2.37
N GLU A 86 -1.72 -1.02 -1.91
CA GLU A 86 -0.76 0.06 -2.12
C GLU A 86 0.61 -0.28 -1.53
N SER A 87 0.67 -0.91 -0.35
CA SER A 87 1.95 -1.34 0.23
C SER A 87 2.63 -2.40 -0.63
N ASP A 88 1.88 -3.36 -1.17
CA ASP A 88 2.43 -4.43 -2.01
C ASP A 88 2.77 -3.97 -3.44
N GLU A 89 2.00 -3.06 -4.02
CA GLU A 89 2.33 -2.41 -5.29
C GLU A 89 3.55 -1.50 -5.13
N LYS A 90 3.61 -0.66 -4.09
CA LYS A 90 4.80 0.15 -3.78
C LYS A 90 6.03 -0.73 -3.60
N ARG A 91 5.93 -1.90 -2.95
CA ARG A 91 7.04 -2.86 -2.83
C ARG A 91 7.49 -3.44 -4.17
N LYS A 92 6.56 -3.84 -5.04
CA LYS A 92 6.89 -4.35 -6.39
C LYS A 92 7.56 -3.27 -7.22
N THR A 93 7.06 -2.04 -7.16
CA THR A 93 7.64 -0.87 -7.83
C THR A 93 9.03 -0.55 -7.27
N ALA A 94 9.22 -0.59 -5.96
CA ALA A 94 10.52 -0.34 -5.31
C ALA A 94 11.59 -1.35 -5.76
N LYS A 95 11.22 -2.63 -5.82
CA LYS A 95 12.12 -3.70 -6.27
C LYS A 95 12.43 -3.60 -7.76
N ALA A 96 11.44 -3.29 -8.59
CA ALA A 96 11.62 -3.10 -10.02
C ALA A 96 12.52 -1.90 -10.31
N ALA A 97 12.31 -0.77 -9.63
CA ALA A 97 13.12 0.44 -9.77
C ALA A 97 14.57 0.23 -9.32
N LEU A 98 14.81 -0.48 -8.21
CA LEU A 98 16.16 -0.88 -7.81
C LEU A 98 16.83 -1.77 -8.88
N THR A 99 16.06 -2.64 -9.53
CA THR A 99 16.57 -3.48 -10.62
C THR A 99 16.97 -2.64 -11.84
N GLU A 100 16.13 -1.70 -12.26
CA GLU A 100 16.44 -0.76 -13.35
C GLU A 100 17.66 0.11 -13.02
N LEU A 101 17.74 0.66 -11.80
CA LEU A 101 18.87 1.46 -11.34
C LEU A 101 20.21 0.72 -11.48
N PHE A 102 20.26 -0.54 -11.06
CA PHE A 102 21.48 -1.34 -11.14
C PHE A 102 21.84 -1.74 -12.58
N PHE A 103 20.86 -1.81 -13.48
CA PHE A 103 21.10 -1.97 -14.92
C PHE A 103 21.61 -0.67 -15.57
N GLU A 104 21.07 0.49 -15.20
CA GLU A 104 21.48 1.80 -15.72
C GLU A 104 22.89 2.19 -15.29
N LEU A 105 23.27 1.89 -14.05
CA LEU A 105 24.60 2.18 -13.52
C LEU A 105 25.70 1.27 -14.11
N LYS A 106 25.37 0.47 -15.13
CA LYS A 106 26.28 -0.40 -15.89
C LYS A 106 27.33 -1.07 -15.02
N THR A 107 26.89 -1.66 -13.91
CA THR A 107 27.79 -2.52 -13.16
C THR A 107 28.26 -3.62 -14.11
N ASP A 108 29.56 -3.95 -14.13
CA ASP A 108 30.11 -5.07 -14.94
C ASP A 108 29.58 -6.45 -14.49
N LYS A 109 28.49 -6.47 -13.71
CA LYS A 109 27.86 -7.62 -13.12
C LYS A 109 26.79 -8.16 -14.06
N THR A 110 26.70 -9.48 -14.12
CA THR A 110 25.64 -10.15 -14.88
C THR A 110 24.25 -9.84 -14.28
N PRO A 111 23.17 -9.81 -15.08
CA PRO A 111 21.80 -9.61 -14.62
C PRO A 111 21.39 -10.46 -13.40
N ALA A 112 21.85 -11.71 -13.34
CA ALA A 112 21.59 -12.62 -12.21
C ALA A 112 22.23 -12.17 -10.88
N ILE A 113 23.34 -11.41 -10.93
CA ILE A 113 23.98 -10.83 -9.74
C ILE A 113 23.23 -9.57 -9.32
N VAL A 114 22.77 -8.76 -10.27
CA VAL A 114 21.94 -7.57 -10.00
C VAL A 114 20.66 -7.97 -9.25
N GLU A 115 19.95 -8.98 -9.73
CA GLU A 115 18.73 -9.46 -9.06
C GLU A 115 18.99 -9.93 -7.63
N ARG A 116 20.12 -10.61 -7.38
CA ARG A 116 20.53 -11.03 -6.02
C ARG A 116 20.83 -9.84 -5.12
N ILE A 117 21.50 -8.81 -5.63
CA ILE A 117 21.78 -7.60 -4.86
C ILE A 117 20.47 -6.90 -4.47
N VAL A 118 19.55 -6.75 -5.41
CA VAL A 118 18.25 -6.11 -5.16
C VAL A 118 17.42 -6.91 -4.16
N ASN A 119 17.43 -8.24 -4.25
CA ASN A 119 16.76 -9.11 -3.28
C ASN A 119 17.35 -8.94 -1.86
N ASP A 120 18.68 -8.94 -1.73
CA ASP A 120 19.35 -8.76 -0.45
C ASP A 120 19.09 -7.36 0.15
N ILE A 121 18.96 -6.33 -0.70
CA ILE A 121 18.62 -4.96 -0.27
C ILE A 121 17.16 -4.89 0.21
N ASP A 122 16.22 -5.45 -0.54
CA ASP A 122 14.80 -5.53 -0.14
C ASP A 122 14.63 -6.27 1.18
N GLU A 123 15.31 -7.41 1.35
CA GLU A 123 15.23 -8.20 2.58
C GLU A 123 15.82 -7.44 3.78
N ILE A 124 17.01 -6.84 3.64
CA ILE A 124 17.63 -6.14 4.77
C ILE A 124 16.81 -4.92 5.19
N VAL A 125 16.29 -4.14 4.24
CA VAL A 125 15.47 -2.96 4.52
C VAL A 125 14.20 -3.37 5.25
N ARG A 126 13.55 -4.47 4.85
CA ARG A 126 12.39 -5.01 5.57
C ARG A 126 12.69 -5.38 7.02
N LEU A 127 13.87 -5.94 7.28
CA LEU A 127 14.27 -6.36 8.62
C LEU A 127 14.55 -5.20 9.55
N VAL A 128 15.12 -4.10 9.04
CA VAL A 128 15.55 -2.97 9.87
C VAL A 128 14.58 -1.80 9.91
N ARG A 129 13.66 -1.71 8.94
CA ARG A 129 12.66 -0.62 8.92
C ARG A 129 11.61 -0.80 10.01
N PHE A 130 11.15 0.32 10.54
CA PHE A 130 9.99 0.42 11.44
C PHE A 130 9.15 1.62 11.00
N ASP A 131 7.91 1.71 11.48
CA ASP A 131 7.02 2.80 11.06
C ASP A 131 7.61 4.17 11.42
N GLY A 132 7.70 5.07 10.43
CA GLY A 132 8.30 6.40 10.58
C GLY A 132 9.82 6.46 10.71
N TRP A 133 10.55 5.38 10.37
CA TRP A 133 12.02 5.35 10.46
C TRP A 133 12.71 6.50 9.71
N GLN A 134 12.13 6.96 8.60
CA GLN A 134 12.64 8.06 7.75
C GLN A 134 12.67 9.40 8.49
N ASN A 135 11.87 9.55 9.55
CA ASN A 135 11.76 10.79 10.33
C ASN A 135 12.70 10.81 11.54
N THR A 136 13.53 9.78 11.72
CA THR A 136 14.38 9.63 12.90
C THR A 136 15.84 9.42 12.51
N ILE A 137 16.75 10.17 13.14
CA ILE A 137 18.20 10.03 12.92
C ILE A 137 18.69 8.59 13.18
N PRO A 138 18.24 7.88 14.24
CA PRO A 138 18.63 6.49 14.46
C PRO A 138 18.12 5.54 13.37
N GLY A 139 16.89 5.71 12.89
CA GLY A 139 16.30 4.88 11.83
C GLY A 139 17.03 5.05 10.49
N GLU A 140 17.26 6.30 10.08
CA GLU A 140 18.04 6.60 8.87
C GLU A 140 19.45 5.99 8.92
N ARG A 141 20.15 6.13 10.06
CA ARG A 141 21.48 5.55 10.24
C ARG A 141 21.49 4.03 10.14
N GLU A 142 20.49 3.35 10.71
CA GLU A 142 20.42 1.89 10.71
C GLU A 142 20.17 1.35 9.29
N VAL A 143 19.31 2.02 8.51
CA VAL A 143 19.07 1.69 7.10
C VAL A 143 20.31 1.95 6.25
N GLN A 144 20.96 3.11 6.39
CA GLN A 144 22.20 3.41 5.66
C GLN A 144 23.31 2.41 5.94
N LYS A 145 23.52 2.05 7.22
CA LYS A 145 24.51 1.06 7.64
C LYS A 145 24.22 -0.32 7.05
N SER A 146 22.95 -0.70 7.04
CA SER A 146 22.48 -1.97 6.49
C SER A 146 22.67 -2.04 4.98
N LEU A 147 22.28 -0.99 4.26
CA LEU A 147 22.51 -0.86 2.82
C LEU A 147 24.01 -0.96 2.50
N ARG A 148 24.86 -0.22 3.22
CA ARG A 148 26.32 -0.22 2.99
C ARG A 148 26.93 -1.59 3.25
N LYS A 149 26.45 -2.31 4.27
CA LYS A 149 26.86 -3.69 4.57
C LYS A 149 26.44 -4.66 3.46
N THR A 150 25.25 -4.49 2.88
CA THR A 150 24.79 -5.30 1.76
C THR A 150 25.62 -5.05 0.51
N LEU A 151 25.84 -3.79 0.13
CA LEU A 151 26.70 -3.44 -1.02
C LEU A 151 28.16 -3.91 -0.84
N LEU A 152 28.65 -3.97 0.40
CA LEU A 152 29.99 -4.51 0.71
C LEU A 152 30.13 -5.98 0.31
N LYS A 153 29.11 -6.81 0.52
CA LYS A 153 29.12 -8.23 0.12
C LYS A 153 29.39 -8.41 -1.38
N TYR A 154 28.98 -7.43 -2.18
CA TYR A 154 29.10 -7.43 -3.64
C TYR A 154 30.25 -6.57 -4.17
N GLN A 155 31.07 -6.02 -3.26
CA GLN A 155 32.17 -5.09 -3.56
C GLN A 155 31.73 -3.75 -4.17
N LEU A 156 30.46 -3.37 -4.00
CA LEU A 156 29.87 -2.13 -4.54
C LEU A 156 29.85 -0.97 -3.54
N HIS A 157 30.22 -1.22 -2.28
CA HIS A 157 30.24 -0.22 -1.20
C HIS A 157 31.09 1.04 -1.45
N LYS A 158 32.01 1.01 -2.43
CA LYS A 158 32.86 2.15 -2.80
C LYS A 158 32.21 3.08 -3.81
N ASP A 159 31.12 2.65 -4.43
CA ASP A 159 30.35 3.45 -5.37
C ASP A 159 29.39 4.34 -4.58
N GLU A 160 29.80 5.59 -4.36
CA GLU A 160 29.00 6.56 -3.61
C GLU A 160 27.74 6.98 -4.38
N GLU A 161 27.78 7.02 -5.71
CA GLU A 161 26.62 7.38 -6.53
C GLU A 161 25.55 6.29 -6.44
N LEU A 162 25.94 5.02 -6.59
CA LEU A 162 25.06 3.87 -6.41
C LEU A 162 24.47 3.83 -5.01
N PHE A 163 25.29 4.07 -3.98
CA PHE A 163 24.82 4.10 -2.59
C PHE A 163 23.78 5.19 -2.37
N ASN A 164 24.06 6.42 -2.79
CA ASN A 164 23.16 7.56 -2.60
C ASN A 164 21.84 7.35 -3.34
N LYS A 165 21.89 6.93 -4.61
CA LYS A 165 20.68 6.63 -5.38
C LYS A 165 19.87 5.52 -4.72
N SER A 166 20.50 4.40 -4.37
CA SER A 166 19.83 3.28 -3.69
C SER A 166 19.19 3.71 -2.36
N TYR A 167 19.85 4.57 -1.58
CA TYR A 167 19.32 5.07 -0.31
C TYR A 167 18.12 5.99 -0.50
N GLU A 168 18.18 6.95 -1.42
CA GLU A 168 17.05 7.83 -1.73
C GLU A 168 15.82 7.02 -2.17
N TYR A 169 16.02 6.00 -3.02
CA TYR A 169 14.93 5.10 -3.40
C TYR A 169 14.37 4.31 -2.22
N ILE A 170 15.22 3.81 -1.32
CA ILE A 170 14.73 3.13 -0.12
C ILE A 170 13.88 4.09 0.72
N LYS A 171 14.31 5.35 0.85
CA LYS A 171 13.58 6.37 1.61
C LYS A 171 12.23 6.74 0.98
N GLU A 172 12.14 6.76 -0.35
CA GLU A 172 10.91 7.09 -1.08
C GLU A 172 9.87 5.95 -1.04
N TYR A 173 10.32 4.70 -1.09
CA TYR A 173 9.42 3.56 -1.32
C TYR A 173 9.24 2.57 -0.14
N TYR A 174 10.07 2.63 0.91
CA TYR A 174 10.03 1.69 2.06
C TYR A 174 9.73 2.35 3.39
#